data_AF-A0A5K1F9I5-F1
#
_entry.id   AF-A0A5K1F9I5-F1
#
_cell.length_a   1.000
_cell.length_b   1.000
_cell.length_c   1.000
_cell.angle_alpha   90.00
_cell.angle_beta   90.00
_cell.angle_gamma   90.00
#
_symmetry.space_group_name_H-M   'P 1'
#
loop_
_entity.id
_entity.type
_entity.pdbx_description
1 polymer ?
#
loop_
_entity_poly.entity_id
_entity_poly.type
_entity_poly.pdbx_seq_one_letter_code
_entity_poly.pdbx_strand_id
1 'polypeptide(L)'
;MLKGFAGGIVLVMLIHVLNSFLGYASFDLPQNPLFSSTSIGGKLKAFGELFIIVVRGIVTSVSSAVVEELIFRSWLPEEIAADLGYRKAVILSGLGFAIFQ
;
A
#
# COMPACT_ATOMS: atom_id res chain seq x y z
N MET A 1 -15.04 -8.14 -12.65
CA MET A 1 -15.35 -6.73 -13.03
C MET A 1 -15.18 -5.73 -11.89
N LEU A 2 -15.45 -6.08 -10.62
CA LEU A 2 -15.29 -5.17 -9.47
C LEU A 2 -13.84 -4.68 -9.23
N LYS A 3 -12.85 -5.53 -9.52
CA LYS A 3 -11.41 -5.26 -9.30
C LYS A 3 -10.88 -4.09 -10.14
N GLY A 4 -11.41 -3.90 -11.36
CA GLY A 4 -11.04 -2.78 -12.24
C GLY A 4 -11.69 -1.45 -11.83
N PHE A 5 -12.94 -1.50 -11.35
CA PHE A 5 -13.63 -0.32 -10.83
C PHE A 5 -13.01 0.20 -9.53
N ALA A 6 -12.67 -0.71 -8.61
CA ALA A 6 -11.94 -0.39 -7.39
C ALA A 6 -10.57 0.24 -7.70
N GLY A 7 -9.83 -0.32 -8.67
CA GLY A 7 -8.57 0.26 -9.14
C GLY A 7 -8.72 1.66 -9.71
N GLY A 8 -9.78 1.90 -10.49
CA GLY A 8 -10.09 3.23 -11.05
C GLY A 8 -10.37 4.28 -9.97
N ILE A 9 -11.17 3.95 -8.95
CA ILE A 9 -11.46 4.86 -7.84
C ILE A 9 -10.17 5.21 -7.07
N VAL A 10 -9.33 4.22 -6.79
CA VAL A 10 -8.05 4.43 -6.09
C VAL A 10 -7.12 5.33 -6.89
N LEU A 11 -7.04 5.14 -8.22
CA LEU A 11 -6.21 5.97 -9.09
C LEU A 11 -6.69 7.43 -9.10
N VAL A 12 -8.00 7.66 -9.23
CA VAL A 12 -8.58 9.02 -9.24
C VAL A 12 -8.37 9.71 -7.90
N MET A 13 -8.58 9.01 -6.80
CA MET A 13 -8.29 9.51 -5.44
C MET A 13 -6.80 9.87 -5.29
N LEU A 14 -5.89 9.02 -5.78
CA LEU A 14 -4.45 9.24 -5.71
C LEU A 14 -4.04 10.49 -6.51
N ILE A 15 -4.59 10.67 -7.71
CA ILE A 15 -4.36 11.86 -8.53
C ILE A 15 -4.87 13.11 -7.79
N HIS A 16 -6.06 13.06 -7.20
CA HIS A 16 -6.62 14.20 -6.48
C HIS A 16 -5.81 14.57 -5.24
N VAL A 17 -5.34 13.58 -4.50
CA VAL A 17 -4.44 13.74 -3.36
C VAL A 17 -3.10 14.31 -3.80
N LEU A 18 -2.49 13.79 -4.88
CA LEU A 18 -1.23 14.30 -5.42
C LEU A 18 -1.36 15.73 -5.96
N ASN A 19 -2.50 16.06 -6.60
CA ASN A 19 -2.74 17.38 -7.18
C ASN A 19 -2.98 18.44 -6.09
N SER A 20 -3.64 18.06 -4.99
CA SER A 20 -3.68 18.90 -3.80
C SER A 20 -2.33 18.96 -3.09
N PHE A 21 -1.57 17.87 -3.09
CA PHE A 21 -0.24 17.81 -2.47
C PHE A 21 0.76 18.75 -3.17
N LEU A 22 0.69 18.85 -4.50
CA LEU A 22 1.45 19.81 -5.30
C LEU A 22 0.96 21.26 -5.17
N GLY A 23 -0.10 21.52 -4.39
CA GLY A 23 -0.64 22.85 -4.14
C GLY A 23 -1.51 23.42 -5.27
N TYR A 24 -1.94 22.58 -6.22
CA TYR A 24 -2.81 23.02 -7.33
C TYR A 24 -4.30 23.04 -6.95
N ALA A 25 -4.67 22.46 -5.81
CA ALA A 25 -6.02 22.50 -5.25
C ALA A 25 -5.97 22.81 -3.75
N SER A 26 -6.42 24.01 -3.38
CA SER A 26 -6.68 24.39 -1.98
C SER A 26 -7.72 23.45 -1.38
N PHE A 27 -7.29 22.59 -0.45
CA PHE A 27 -8.20 21.85 0.42
C PHE A 27 -8.71 22.81 1.49
N ASP A 28 -9.94 23.29 1.34
CA ASP A 28 -10.72 23.83 2.46
C ASP A 28 -11.11 22.66 3.39
N LEU A 29 -10.13 22.21 4.19
CA LEU A 29 -10.35 21.24 5.25
C LEU A 29 -10.96 21.99 6.46
N PRO A 30 -12.06 21.50 7.06
CA PRO A 30 -12.74 22.19 8.15
C PRO A 30 -11.77 22.37 9.31
N GLN A 31 -11.66 23.62 9.74
CA GLN A 31 -10.69 24.12 10.68
C GLN A 31 -10.80 23.39 12.03
N ASN A 32 -9.86 22.51 12.32
CA ASN A 32 -9.59 22.12 13.70
C ASN A 32 -8.90 23.32 14.40
N PRO A 33 -9.41 23.84 15.53
CA PRO A 33 -8.96 25.11 16.11
C PRO A 33 -7.50 25.13 16.59
N LEU A 34 -6.79 24.00 16.55
CA LEU A 34 -5.36 23.90 16.86
C LEU A 34 -4.44 24.39 15.71
N PHE A 35 -4.93 24.50 14.48
CA PHE A 35 -4.12 24.83 13.29
C PHE A 35 -4.12 26.32 12.90
N SER A 36 -4.79 27.17 13.67
CA SER A 36 -5.00 28.58 13.33
C SER A 36 -3.78 29.48 13.58
N SER A 37 -2.77 29.05 14.34
CA SER A 37 -1.58 29.86 14.66
C SER A 37 -0.29 29.45 13.93
N THR A 38 -0.31 28.34 13.17
CA THR A 38 0.90 27.81 12.53
C THR A 38 1.14 28.48 11.19
N SER A 39 2.30 29.12 11.05
CA SER A 39 2.76 29.75 9.80
C SER A 39 2.61 28.80 8.60
N ILE A 40 2.44 29.34 7.40
CA ILE A 40 2.32 28.58 6.14
C ILE A 40 3.43 27.51 6.01
N GLY A 41 4.66 27.85 6.45
CA GLY A 41 5.78 26.91 6.49
C GLY A 41 5.59 25.72 7.45
N GLY A 42 4.93 25.92 8.59
CA GLY A 42 4.65 24.82 9.52
C GLY A 42 3.57 23.86 9.02
N LYS A 43 2.59 24.36 8.25
CA LYS A 43 1.58 23.50 7.58
C LYS A 43 2.21 22.66 6.47
N LEU A 44 3.07 23.26 5.63
CA LEU A 44 3.83 22.54 4.60
C LEU A 44 4.74 21.46 5.21
N LYS A 45 5.41 21.77 6.32
CA LYS A 45 6.26 20.80 7.03
C LYS A 45 5.46 19.62 7.55
N ALA A 46 4.35 19.86 8.28
CA ALA A 46 3.50 18.80 8.81
C ALA A 46 2.93 17.90 7.71
N PHE A 47 2.62 18.49 6.55
CA PHE A 47 2.12 17.76 5.40
C PHE A 47 3.20 16.91 4.70
N GLY A 48 4.43 17.43 4.58
CA GLY A 48 5.57 16.65 4.12
C GLY A 48 5.87 15.44 5.01
N GLU A 49 5.81 15.63 6.33
CA GLU A 49 5.95 14.53 7.30
C GLU A 49 4.85 13.47 7.12
N LEU A 50 3.58 13.90 6.98
CA LEU A 50 2.46 12.98 6.75
C LEU A 50 2.66 12.18 5.45
N PHE A 51 3.11 12.83 4.38
CA PHE A 51 3.37 12.18 3.10
C PHE A 51 4.49 11.15 3.19
N ILE A 52 5.58 11.47 3.88
CA ILE A 52 6.68 10.52 4.11
C ILE A 52 6.16 9.28 4.86
N ILE A 53 5.32 9.46 5.88
CA ILE A 53 4.71 8.35 6.63
C ILE A 53 3.84 7.48 5.71
N VAL A 54 2.99 8.11 4.89
CA VAL A 54 2.10 7.39 3.96
C VAL A 54 2.91 6.63 2.91
N VAL A 55 3.87 7.27 2.26
CA VAL A 55 4.73 6.63 1.25
C VAL A 55 5.50 5.47 1.87
N ARG A 56 6.08 5.66 3.05
CA ARG A 56 6.78 4.58 3.77
C ARG A 56 5.85 3.42 4.08
N GLY A 57 4.62 3.69 4.51
CA GLY A 57 3.60 2.67 4.75
C GLY A 57 3.26 1.88 3.48
N ILE A 58 3.03 2.59 2.37
CA ILE A 58 2.75 1.97 1.06
C ILE A 58 3.92 1.10 0.61
N VAL A 59 5.14 1.64 0.62
CA VAL A 59 6.34 0.91 0.19
C VAL A 59 6.53 -0.35 1.04
N THR A 60 6.38 -0.24 2.36
CA THR A 60 6.55 -1.40 3.27
C THR A 60 5.48 -2.45 3.01
N SER A 61 4.21 -2.04 2.89
CA SER A 61 3.09 -2.95 2.62
C SER A 61 3.22 -3.64 1.26
N VAL A 62 3.56 -2.89 0.21
CA VAL A 62 3.79 -3.45 -1.13
C VAL A 62 5.00 -4.39 -1.10
N SER A 63 6.09 -4.02 -0.44
CA SER A 63 7.26 -4.91 -0.34
C SER A 63 6.95 -6.21 0.38
N SER A 64 6.18 -6.17 1.48
CA SER A 64 5.76 -7.38 2.21
C SER A 64 4.92 -8.27 1.30
N ALA A 65 3.89 -7.69 0.66
CA ALA A 65 3.00 -8.42 -0.22
C ALA A 65 3.73 -9.02 -1.43
N VAL A 66 4.72 -8.31 -1.99
CA VAL A 66 5.55 -8.83 -3.10
C VAL A 66 6.42 -9.98 -2.62
N VAL A 67 7.06 -9.87 -1.45
CA VAL A 67 7.89 -10.95 -0.90
C VAL A 67 7.05 -12.18 -0.59
N GLU A 68 5.88 -12.00 0.02
CA GLU A 68 4.93 -13.07 0.32
C GLU A 68 4.48 -13.78 -0.96
N GLU A 69 4.05 -13.02 -1.97
CA GLU A 69 3.61 -13.57 -3.25
C GLU A 69 4.76 -14.30 -3.98
N LEU A 70 5.97 -13.73 -3.97
CA LEU A 70 7.12 -14.31 -4.64
C LEU A 70 7.56 -15.63 -3.98
N ILE A 71 7.62 -15.66 -2.65
CA ILE A 71 8.06 -16.83 -1.90
C ILE A 71 6.96 -17.89 -1.91
N PHE A 72 5.76 -17.59 -1.45
CA PHE A 72 4.73 -18.62 -1.23
C PHE A 72 3.99 -19.04 -2.49
N ARG A 73 3.94 -18.18 -3.52
CA ARG A 73 3.14 -18.45 -4.72
C ARG A 73 3.96 -18.80 -5.96
N SER A 74 5.15 -18.23 -6.13
CA SER A 74 6.06 -18.65 -7.20
C SER A 74 7.08 -19.68 -6.76
N TRP A 75 7.93 -19.36 -5.79
CA TRP A 75 9.13 -20.18 -5.54
C TRP A 75 8.81 -21.48 -4.76
N LEU A 76 8.12 -21.36 -3.63
CA LEU A 76 7.86 -22.48 -2.72
C LEU A 76 7.02 -23.61 -3.36
N PRO A 77 5.94 -23.34 -4.13
CA PRO A 77 5.19 -24.40 -4.79
C PRO A 77 5.99 -25.05 -5.92
N GLU A 78 6.85 -24.30 -6.60
CA GLU A 78 7.64 -24.81 -7.72
C GLU A 78 8.76 -25.75 -7.21
N GLU A 79 9.42 -25.36 -6.11
CA GLU A 79 10.41 -26.20 -5.42
C GLU A 79 9.78 -27.49 -4.88
N ILE A 80 8.63 -27.39 -4.19
CA ILE A 80 7.95 -28.57 -3.64
C ILE A 80 7.34 -29.44 -4.76
N ALA A 81 6.94 -28.84 -5.88
CA ALA A 81 6.41 -29.60 -7.01
C ALA A 81 7.49 -30.44 -7.70
N ALA A 82 8.75 -29.97 -7.72
CA ALA A 82 9.88 -30.71 -8.24
C ALA A 82 10.10 -32.03 -7.48
N ASP A 83 9.91 -32.03 -6.16
CA ASP A 83 10.17 -33.20 -5.29
C ASP A 83 8.93 -34.05 -4.97
N LEU A 84 7.77 -33.43 -4.75
CA LEU A 84 6.57 -34.09 -4.21
C LEU A 84 5.33 -34.02 -5.12
N GLY A 85 5.43 -33.31 -6.25
CA GLY A 85 4.37 -33.12 -7.22
C GLY A 85 3.37 -32.00 -6.90
N TYR A 86 2.70 -31.51 -7.95
CA TYR A 86 1.91 -30.28 -7.95
C TYR A 86 0.82 -30.19 -6.86
N ARG A 87 0.11 -31.29 -6.58
CA ARG A 87 -1.00 -31.28 -5.61
C ARG A 87 -0.53 -31.07 -4.17
N LYS A 88 0.62 -31.65 -3.80
CA LYS A 88 1.19 -31.52 -2.46
C LYS A 88 1.84 -30.14 -2.28
N ALA A 89 2.47 -29.63 -3.33
CA ALA A 89 3.06 -28.30 -3.34
C ALA A 89 2.07 -27.19 -3.00
N VAL A 90 0.89 -27.17 -3.63
CA VAL A 90 -0.15 -26.16 -3.37
C VAL A 90 -0.69 -26.24 -1.93
N ILE A 91 -0.82 -27.45 -1.36
CA ILE A 91 -1.32 -27.62 0.02
C ILE A 91 -0.26 -27.16 1.03
N LEU A 92 1.01 -27.53 0.83
CA LEU A 92 2.09 -27.18 1.74
C LEU A 92 2.43 -25.68 1.70
N SER A 93 2.40 -25.07 0.52
CA SER A 93 2.63 -23.63 0.38
C SER A 93 1.51 -22.80 1.00
N GLY A 94 0.26 -23.22 0.81
CA GLY A 94 -0.89 -22.62 1.48
C GLY A 94 -0.86 -22.80 3.00
N LEU A 95 -0.41 -23.95 3.49
CA LEU A 95 -0.24 -24.21 4.93
C LEU A 95 0.86 -23.34 5.54
N GLY A 96 2.02 -23.23 4.86
CA GLY A 96 3.10 -22.35 5.27
C GLY A 96 2.63 -20.90 5.37
N PHE A 97 1.97 -20.41 4.33
CA PHE A 97 1.40 -19.06 4.32
C PHE A 97 0.45 -18.82 5.49
N ALA A 98 -0.45 -19.77 5.79
CA ALA A 98 -1.40 -19.64 6.91
C ALA A 98 -0.75 -19.64 8.30
N ILE A 99 0.48 -20.15 8.45
CA ILE A 99 1.23 -20.14 9.72
C ILE A 99 2.00 -18.82 9.90
N PHE A 100 2.45 -18.22 8.79
CA PHE A 100 3.22 -16.97 8.80
C PHE A 100 2.34 -15.70 8.73
N GLN A 101 1.04 -15.86 8.49
CA GLN A 101 0.03 -14.80 8.52
C GLN A 101 -0.50 -14.58 9.95
#